data_AF-A0A6S7LTR3-F1
#
_entry.id   AF-A0A6S7LTR3-F1
#
_cell.length_a   1.000
_cell.length_b   1.000
_cell.length_c   1.000
_cell.angle_alpha   90.00
_cell.angle_beta   90.00
_cell.angle_gamma   90.00
#
_symmetry.space_group_name_H-M   'P 1'
#
loop_
_entity.id
_entity.type
_entity.pdbx_description
1 polymer ?
#
loop_
_entity_poly.entity_id
_entity_poly.type
_entity_poly.pdbx_seq_one_letter_code
_entity_poly.pdbx_strand_id
1 'polypeptide(L)'
;GRGILQGDCLSPLLFNMSFNTFIQHIKSEKYRQLGFWKSSENGTPLNPLHWFQFADDAAVVSGQGKEKENQMLLIRFTIWCQWAEMIIRVDKCSTFGIRKQLTNPFNISQNYL
;
A
#
# COMPACT_ATOMS: atom_id res chain seq x y z
N GLY A 1 -30.13 1.08 -3.90
CA GLY A 1 -28.66 1.12 -4.05
C GLY A 1 -28.08 -0.17 -3.52
N ARG A 2 -27.01 -0.68 -4.13
CA ARG A 2 -26.20 -1.74 -3.52
C ARG A 2 -25.29 -1.10 -2.47
N GLY A 3 -25.12 -1.73 -1.31
CA GLY A 3 -24.30 -1.19 -0.22
C GLY A 3 -24.75 -1.70 1.14
N ILE A 4 -23.92 -1.46 2.15
CA ILE A 4 -24.21 -1.80 3.54
C ILE A 4 -24.64 -0.52 4.27
N LEU A 5 -25.54 -0.65 5.24
CA LEU A 5 -26.11 0.48 5.97
C LEU A 5 -25.02 1.22 6.76
N GLN A 6 -24.88 2.53 6.54
CA GLN A 6 -23.99 3.34 7.39
C GLN A 6 -24.58 3.47 8.79
N GLY A 7 -23.74 3.30 9.82
CA GLY A 7 -24.16 3.31 11.21
C GLY A 7 -24.58 1.93 11.76
N ASP A 8 -24.68 0.91 10.91
CA ASP A 8 -24.81 -0.47 11.36
C ASP A 8 -23.46 -1.00 11.87
N CYS A 9 -23.48 -1.66 13.03
CA CYS A 9 -22.28 -2.15 13.70
C CYS A 9 -21.57 -3.29 12.94
N LEU A 10 -22.26 -3.99 12.04
CA LEU A 10 -21.72 -5.07 11.23
C LEU A 10 -21.16 -4.60 9.89
N SER A 11 -21.52 -3.40 9.43
CA SER A 11 -21.04 -2.85 8.16
C SER A 11 -19.51 -2.83 8.02
N PRO A 12 -18.74 -2.38 9.04
CA PRO A 12 -17.28 -2.42 8.97
C PRO A 12 -16.73 -3.83 8.83
N LEU A 13 -17.32 -4.80 9.53
CA LEU A 13 -16.90 -6.20 9.47
C LEU A 13 -17.16 -6.81 8.10
N LEU A 14 -18.36 -6.60 7.55
CA LEU A 14 -18.75 -7.11 6.24
C LEU A 14 -17.86 -6.53 5.12
N PHE A 15 -17.57 -5.23 5.18
CA PHE A 15 -16.64 -4.60 4.26
C PHE A 15 -15.25 -5.22 4.35
N ASN A 16 -14.71 -5.38 5.57
CA ASN A 16 -13.40 -5.99 5.78
C ASN A 16 -13.34 -7.46 5.34
N MET A 17 -14.41 -8.24 5.51
CA MET A 17 -14.48 -9.62 5.02
C MET A 17 -14.44 -9.67 3.49
N SER A 18 -15.18 -8.80 2.81
CA SER A 18 -15.12 -8.67 1.35
C SER A 18 -13.71 -8.28 0.90
N PHE A 19 -13.12 -7.24 1.49
CA PHE A 19 -11.80 -6.74 1.14
C PHE A 19 -10.69 -7.77 1.43
N ASN A 20 -10.84 -8.60 2.46
CA ASN A 20 -9.85 -9.65 2.77
C ASN A 20 -9.65 -10.62 1.60
N THR A 21 -10.64 -10.82 0.72
CA THR A 21 -10.46 -11.62 -0.51
C THR A 21 -9.35 -11.06 -1.41
N PHE A 22 -9.25 -9.73 -1.54
CA PHE A 22 -8.15 -9.06 -2.23
C PHE A 22 -6.83 -9.24 -1.50
N ILE A 23 -6.82 -9.08 -0.18
CA ILE A 23 -5.60 -9.25 0.64
C ILE A 23 -5.04 -10.66 0.51
N GLN A 24 -5.89 -11.69 0.54
CA GLN A 24 -5.44 -13.07 0.34
C GLN A 24 -4.91 -13.29 -1.09
N HIS A 25 -5.54 -12.68 -2.08
CA HIS A 25 -5.09 -12.77 -3.47
C HIS A 25 -3.67 -12.22 -3.66
N ILE A 26 -3.38 -11.03 -3.13
CA ILE A 26 -2.04 -10.41 -3.24
C ILE A 26 -0.99 -11.07 -2.33
N LYS A 27 -1.40 -11.91 -1.37
CA LYS A 27 -0.51 -12.74 -0.56
C LYS A 27 -0.11 -14.05 -1.25
N SER A 28 -0.75 -14.42 -2.35
CA SER A 28 -0.36 -15.60 -3.13
C SER A 28 1.08 -15.48 -3.64
N GLU A 29 1.74 -16.62 -3.82
CA GLU A 29 3.18 -16.71 -4.16
C GLU A 29 3.56 -15.85 -5.37
N LYS A 30 2.67 -15.74 -6.34
CA LYS A 30 2.84 -14.92 -7.55
C LYS A 30 3.08 -13.43 -7.27
N TYR A 31 2.47 -12.88 -6.22
CA TYR A 31 2.52 -11.45 -5.89
C TYR A 31 3.35 -11.16 -4.62
N ARG A 32 3.78 -12.19 -3.90
CA ARG A 32 4.55 -12.10 -2.65
C ARG A 32 5.87 -11.31 -2.78
N GLN A 33 6.37 -11.12 -3.99
CA GLN A 33 7.59 -10.37 -4.28
C GLN A 33 7.37 -8.87 -4.53
N LEU A 34 6.11 -8.43 -4.72
CA LEU A 34 5.78 -7.03 -5.02
C LEU A 34 5.82 -6.17 -3.74
N GLY A 35 6.00 -4.86 -3.87
CA GLY A 35 5.84 -3.90 -2.76
C GLY A 35 7.15 -3.45 -2.12
N PHE A 36 7.05 -2.82 -0.94
CA PHE A 36 8.19 -2.19 -0.29
C PHE A 36 8.90 -3.13 0.67
N TRP A 37 10.15 -3.45 0.38
CA TRP A 37 11.01 -4.26 1.25
C TRP A 37 11.59 -3.41 2.39
N LYS A 38 11.34 -3.84 3.62
CA LYS A 38 12.02 -3.28 4.79
C LYS A 38 13.29 -4.09 5.09
N SER A 39 14.40 -3.39 5.28
CA SER A 39 15.57 -3.97 5.92
C SER A 39 15.32 -4.06 7.43
N SER A 40 15.51 -5.24 8.02
CA SER A 40 15.59 -5.40 9.48
C SER A 40 16.89 -4.76 10.00
N GLU A 41 16.90 -4.32 11.26
CA GLU A 41 18.10 -3.84 11.96
C GLU A 41 19.23 -4.88 11.96
N ASN A 42 18.87 -6.17 11.86
CA ASN A 42 19.80 -7.29 11.80
C ASN A 42 20.16 -7.72 10.36
N GLY A 43 19.80 -6.92 9.35
CA GLY A 43 20.05 -7.22 7.93
C GLY A 43 19.19 -8.34 7.33
N THR A 44 18.28 -8.94 8.10
CA THR A 44 17.34 -9.93 7.57
C THR A 44 16.26 -9.25 6.71
N PRO A 45 16.01 -9.72 5.48
CA PRO A 45 14.92 -9.20 4.66
C PRO A 45 13.57 -9.56 5.31
N LEU A 46 12.76 -8.56 5.64
CA LEU A 46 11.38 -8.78 6.07
C LEU A 46 10.47 -8.96 4.85
N ASN A 47 9.33 -9.63 5.04
CA ASN A 47 8.31 -9.71 4.00
C ASN A 47 7.95 -8.30 3.49
N PRO A 48 7.81 -8.12 2.17
CA PRO A 48 7.49 -6.82 1.61
C PRO A 48 6.12 -6.33 2.07
N LEU A 49 6.01 -5.03 2.31
CA LEU A 49 4.73 -4.39 2.58
C LEU A 49 4.04 -4.10 1.24
N HIS A 50 3.06 -4.93 0.94
CA HIS A 50 2.29 -4.87 -0.29
C HIS A 50 1.25 -3.75 -0.30
N TRP A 51 0.56 -3.55 0.83
CA TRP A 51 -0.70 -2.81 0.86
C TRP A 51 -0.99 -2.29 2.27
N PHE A 52 -1.37 -1.02 2.35
CA PHE A 52 -1.91 -0.40 3.55
C PHE A 52 -3.39 -0.10 3.30
N GLN A 53 -4.23 -0.39 4.28
CA GLN A 53 -5.67 -0.23 4.14
C GLN A 53 -6.26 0.23 5.47
N PHE A 54 -7.19 1.18 5.38
CA PHE A 54 -8.09 1.53 6.45
C PHE A 54 -9.45 1.89 5.85
N ALA A 55 -10.49 1.10 6.13
CA ALA A 55 -11.78 1.21 5.44
C ALA A 55 -11.59 1.23 3.90
N ASP A 56 -12.21 2.18 3.20
CA ASP A 56 -12.07 2.39 1.75
C ASP A 56 -10.77 3.11 1.36
N ASP A 57 -10.04 3.68 2.31
CA ASP A 57 -8.73 4.25 2.05
C ASP A 57 -7.67 3.16 1.92
N ALA A 58 -6.88 3.24 0.86
CA ALA A 58 -5.76 2.35 0.62
C ALA A 58 -4.53 3.12 0.13
N ALA A 59 -3.37 2.62 0.51
CA ALA A 59 -2.09 3.16 0.10
C ALA A 59 -1.11 2.03 -0.24
N VAL A 60 -0.24 2.32 -1.20
CA VAL A 60 0.84 1.44 -1.61
C VAL A 60 2.14 2.23 -1.62
N VAL A 61 3.23 1.57 -1.24
CA VAL A 61 4.56 2.19 -1.20
C VAL A 61 5.45 1.42 -2.16
N SER A 62 6.23 2.15 -2.95
CA SER A 62 7.21 1.60 -3.87
C SER A 62 8.60 2.12 -3.50
N GLY A 63 9.60 1.25 -3.63
CA GLY A 63 10.99 1.64 -3.61
C GLY A 63 11.44 2.20 -4.96
N GLN A 64 12.60 2.85 -4.98
CA GLN A 64 13.20 3.34 -6.22
C GLN A 64 13.38 2.19 -7.23
N GLY A 65 12.92 2.38 -8.48
CA GLY A 65 13.05 1.39 -9.54
C GLY A 65 12.05 0.23 -9.47
N LYS A 66 11.07 0.30 -8.56
CA LYS A 66 10.03 -0.71 -8.33
C LYS A 66 8.62 -0.20 -8.67
N GLU A 67 8.53 0.91 -9.41
CA GLU A 67 7.27 1.56 -9.76
C GLU A 67 6.38 0.63 -10.60
N LYS A 68 6.99 -0.18 -11.48
CA LYS A 68 6.28 -1.20 -12.29
C LYS A 68 5.58 -2.25 -11.43
N GLU A 69 6.23 -2.70 -10.36
CA GLU A 69 5.65 -3.68 -9.43
C GLU A 69 4.46 -3.08 -8.69
N ASN A 70 4.55 -1.79 -8.33
CA ASN A 70 3.45 -1.07 -7.70
C ASN A 70 2.27 -0.90 -8.67
N GLN A 71 2.56 -0.56 -9.93
CA GLN A 71 1.54 -0.47 -10.97
C GLN A 71 0.82 -1.83 -11.17
N MET A 72 1.53 -2.95 -11.07
CA MET A 72 0.91 -4.27 -11.10
C MET A 72 -0.08 -4.47 -9.94
N LEU A 73 0.27 -4.07 -8.72
CA LEU A 73 -0.64 -4.13 -7.57
C LEU A 73 -1.91 -3.29 -7.81
N LEU A 74 -1.77 -2.07 -8.32
CA LEU A 74 -2.90 -1.20 -8.65
C LEU A 74 -3.80 -1.79 -9.74
N ILE A 75 -3.22 -2.44 -10.75
CA ILE A 75 -3.98 -3.16 -11.79
C ILE A 75 -4.77 -4.31 -11.17
N ARG A 76 -4.16 -5.11 -10.27
CA ARG A 76 -4.88 -6.19 -9.59
C ARG A 76 -6.00 -5.67 -8.70
N PHE A 77 -5.77 -4.55 -8.00
CA PHE A 77 -6.81 -3.89 -7.22
C PHE A 77 -7.97 -3.41 -8.09
N THR A 78 -7.67 -2.79 -9.24
CA THR A 78 -8.70 -2.33 -10.20
C THR A 78 -9.57 -3.49 -10.70
N ILE A 79 -8.95 -4.62 -11.07
CA ILE A 79 -9.66 -5.83 -11.49
C ILE A 79 -10.52 -6.38 -10.35
N TRP A 80 -10.01 -6.39 -9.12
CA TRP A 80 -10.77 -6.83 -7.95
C TRP A 80 -11.95 -5.90 -7.65
N CYS A 81 -11.78 -4.58 -7.73
CA CYS A 81 -12.88 -3.63 -7.58
C CYS A 81 -13.96 -3.85 -8.64
N GLN A 82 -13.58 -4.14 -9.88
CA GLN A 82 -14.55 -4.49 -10.93
C GLN A 82 -15.34 -5.76 -10.58
N TRP A 83 -14.67 -6.80 -10.05
CA TRP A 83 -15.33 -8.03 -9.58
C TRP A 83 -16.26 -7.77 -8.37
N ALA A 84 -15.83 -6.91 -7.45
CA ALA A 84 -16.59 -6.53 -6.26
C ALA A 84 -17.66 -5.45 -6.53
N GLU A 85 -17.80 -5.00 -7.78
CA GLU A 85 -18.68 -3.89 -8.20
C GLU A 85 -18.44 -2.57 -7.42
N MET A 86 -17.19 -2.32 -7.05
CA MET A 86 -16.74 -1.09 -6.39
C MET A 86 -16.13 -0.10 -7.40
N ILE A 87 -16.38 1.20 -7.19
CA ILE A 87 -15.85 2.27 -8.03
C ILE A 87 -14.66 2.93 -7.33
N ILE A 88 -13.53 3.01 -8.03
CA ILE A 88 -12.36 3.76 -7.55
C ILE A 88 -12.57 5.25 -7.80
N ARG A 89 -12.47 6.06 -6.74
CA ARG A 89 -12.52 7.52 -6.81
C ARG A 89 -11.16 8.09 -7.15
N VAL A 90 -10.80 8.01 -8.44
CA VAL A 90 -9.49 8.48 -8.96
C VAL A 90 -9.26 9.96 -8.64
N ASP A 91 -10.33 10.76 -8.59
CA ASP A 91 -10.32 12.18 -8.20
C ASP A 91 -9.82 12.42 -6.76
N LYS A 92 -9.88 11.39 -5.90
CA LYS A 92 -9.40 11.42 -4.51
C LYS A 92 -8.05 10.75 -4.32
N CYS A 93 -7.50 10.11 -5.36
CA CYS A 93 -6.20 9.46 -5.29
C CYS A 93 -5.08 10.50 -5.48
N SER A 94 -4.00 10.36 -4.72
CA SER A 94 -2.79 11.17 -4.88
C SER A 94 -1.55 10.30 -4.86
N THR A 95 -0.46 10.82 -5.41
CA THR A 95 0.84 10.15 -5.40
C THR A 95 1.92 11.19 -5.13
N PHE A 96 2.86 10.84 -4.26
CA PHE A 96 4.00 11.69 -3.92
C PHE A 96 5.27 10.84 -3.84
N GLY A 97 6.41 11.46 -4.14
CA GLY A 97 7.73 10.83 -4.01
C GLY A 97 8.49 11.44 -2.85
N ILE A 98 9.16 10.61 -2.04
CA ILE A 98 10.03 11.05 -0.95
C ILE A 98 11.44 10.57 -1.24
N ARG A 99 12.41 11.49 -1.28
CA ARG A 99 13.84 11.17 -1.30
C ARG A 99 14.40 11.37 0.10
N LYS A 100 14.95 10.32 0.71
CA LYS A 100 15.69 10.46 1.97
C LYS A 100 16.94 11.28 1.70
N GLN A 101 17.03 12.47 2.26
CA GLN A 101 18.28 13.23 2.27
C GLN A 101 19.20 12.61 3.31
N LEU A 102 20.37 12.13 2.87
CA LEU A 102 21.41 11.69 3.78
C LEU A 102 22.00 12.93 4.44
N THR A 103 21.61 13.23 5.67
CA THR A 103 22.36 14.15 6.52
C THR A 103 23.66 13.44 6.88
N ASN A 104 24.76 13.91 6.31
CA ASN A 104 26.10 13.46 6.68
C ASN A 104 26.37 14.00 8.09
N PRO A 105 26.46 13.18 9.15
CA PRO A 105 26.63 13.67 10.52
C PRO A 105 27.95 14.43 10.72
N PHE A 106 28.89 14.32 9.77
CA PHE A 106 30.19 14.99 9.77
C PHE A 106 30.19 16.42 9.20
N ASN A 107 29.09 16.91 8.62
CA ASN A 107 29.02 18.27 8.05
C ASN A 107 28.46 19.35 8.99
N ILE A 108 28.13 19.00 10.24
CA ILE A 108 27.57 19.97 11.21
C ILE A 108 28.67 20.77 11.94
N SER A 109 29.94 20.35 11.87
CA SER A 109 31.05 20.96 12.62
C SER A 109 31.91 21.97 11.86
N GLN A 110 31.62 22.29 10.59
CA GLN A 110 32.46 23.24 9.81
C GLN A 110 31.89 24.65 9.65
N ASN A 111 30.73 24.97 10.25
CA ASN A 111 30.13 26.31 10.14
C ASN A 111 30.32 27.19 11.39
N TYR A 112 31.27 26.86 12.27
CA TYR A 112 31.62 27.67 13.44
C TYR A 112 33.14 27.80 13.62
N LEU A 113 33.84 28.32 12.61
CA LEU A 113 35.17 28.94 12.74
C LEU A 113 35.31 30.07 11.73
#